data_AF-A0A2W7JPK8-F1
#
_entry.id   AF-A0A2W7JPK8-F1
#
_cell.length_a   1.000
_cell.length_b   1.000
_cell.length_c   1.000
_cell.angle_alpha   90.00
_cell.angle_beta   90.00
_cell.angle_gamma   90.00
#
_symmetry.space_group_name_H-M   'P 1'
#
loop_
_entity.id
_entity.type
_entity.pdbx_description
1 polymer ?
#
loop_
_entity_poly.entity_id
_entity_poly.type
_entity_poly.pdbx_seq_one_letter_code
_entity_poly.pdbx_strand_id
1 'polypeptide(L)'
;MRNKFAAGMFCFLTIVTAQYAYSSATDESAENASLLCKILDGNDALTQASEFSAEDRTVNISVDRSPEDAKKLCPEISAIVEYHEMTFTQGWTVQITSPDSGYDVVAICPL
;
A
#
# COMPACT_ATOMS: atom_id res chain seq x y z
N MET A 1 36.14 50.60 14.51
CA MET A 1 35.12 49.59 14.17
C MET A 1 34.90 48.71 15.39
N ARG A 2 33.64 48.55 15.82
CA ARG A 2 33.24 47.82 17.02
C ARG A 2 32.60 46.49 16.58
N ASN A 3 33.05 45.38 17.16
CA ASN A 3 32.31 44.15 17.56
C ASN A 3 33.29 42.96 17.51
N LYS A 4 33.72 42.33 18.61
CA LYS A 4 33.06 41.58 19.71
C LYS A 4 32.67 40.13 19.33
N PHE A 5 33.53 39.20 19.79
CA PHE A 5 33.33 37.83 20.31
C PHE A 5 32.66 36.75 19.43
N ALA A 6 33.30 35.57 19.34
CA ALA A 6 32.88 34.38 20.11
C ALA A 6 33.78 33.16 19.83
N ALA A 7 34.13 32.48 20.91
CA ALA A 7 34.93 31.25 20.95
C ALA A 7 34.15 30.05 20.38
N GLY A 8 34.79 29.26 19.53
CA GLY A 8 34.27 27.99 19.02
C GLY A 8 34.71 26.83 19.91
N MET A 9 33.83 26.41 20.82
CA MET A 9 33.98 25.27 21.71
C MET A 9 33.72 23.96 20.95
N PHE A 10 34.66 23.03 21.07
CA PHE A 10 34.54 21.64 20.61
C PHE A 10 33.37 20.94 21.32
N CYS A 11 32.44 20.36 20.56
CA CYS A 11 31.45 19.41 21.07
C CYS A 11 31.38 18.22 20.11
N PHE A 12 32.07 17.13 20.47
CA PHE A 12 31.85 15.81 19.87
C PHE A 12 30.46 15.32 20.29
N LEU A 13 29.51 15.29 19.35
CA LEU A 13 28.21 14.65 19.53
C LEU A 13 28.31 13.19 19.08
N THR A 14 28.50 12.29 20.03
CA THR A 14 28.29 10.85 19.85
C THR A 14 26.80 10.59 19.69
N ILE A 15 26.36 10.25 18.47
CA ILE A 15 24.99 9.82 18.19
C ILE A 15 24.86 8.38 18.71
N VAL A 16 24.17 8.20 19.83
CA VAL A 16 23.75 6.87 20.30
C VAL A 16 22.58 6.46 19.40
N THR A 17 22.83 5.58 18.44
CA THR A 17 21.76 4.89 17.70
C THR A 17 21.16 3.83 18.62
N ALA A 18 20.04 4.18 19.26
CA ALA A 18 19.19 3.20 19.91
C ALA A 18 18.85 2.12 18.88
N GLN A 19 19.31 0.90 19.14
CA GLN A 19 19.00 -0.27 18.34
C GLN A 19 17.53 -0.57 18.64
N TYR A 20 16.60 -0.02 17.86
CA TYR A 20 15.23 -0.49 17.86
C TYR A 20 15.30 -1.92 17.30
N ALA A 21 15.32 -2.91 18.19
CA ALA A 21 15.10 -4.28 17.81
C ALA A 21 13.63 -4.39 17.39
N TYR A 22 13.33 -3.97 16.16
CA TYR A 22 12.09 -4.32 15.49
C TYR A 22 12.20 -5.82 15.29
N SER A 23 11.56 -6.58 16.17
CA SER A 23 11.25 -7.98 15.92
C SER A 23 10.20 -7.96 14.81
N SER A 24 10.63 -7.75 13.57
CA SER A 24 9.78 -7.94 12.40
C SER A 24 9.68 -9.44 12.20
N ALA A 25 8.62 -10.05 12.74
CA ALA A 25 7.90 -10.95 11.85
C ALA A 25 7.68 -10.14 10.57
N THR A 26 8.38 -10.50 9.50
CA THR A 26 8.32 -9.77 8.23
C THR A 26 6.86 -9.70 7.83
N ASP A 27 6.30 -8.48 7.83
CA ASP A 27 4.95 -8.24 7.34
C ASP A 27 5.00 -8.35 5.81
N GLU A 28 4.83 -9.57 5.30
CA GLU A 28 4.89 -9.89 3.87
C GLU A 28 3.71 -9.28 3.09
N SER A 29 2.80 -8.56 3.76
CA SER A 29 1.62 -7.98 3.12
C SER A 29 1.99 -6.96 2.03
N ALA A 30 3.09 -6.23 2.18
CA ALA A 30 3.52 -5.26 1.17
C ALA A 30 4.05 -5.98 -0.08
N GLU A 31 4.85 -7.03 0.11
CA GLU A 31 5.29 -7.91 -0.98
C GLU A 31 4.12 -8.61 -1.67
N ASN A 32 3.16 -9.11 -0.90
CA ASN A 32 1.94 -9.75 -1.39
C ASN A 32 1.02 -8.77 -2.11
N ALA A 33 0.89 -7.54 -1.62
CA ALA A 33 0.17 -6.47 -2.31
C ALA A 33 0.82 -6.14 -3.67
N SER A 34 2.14 -6.06 -3.72
CA SER A 34 2.88 -5.88 -4.96
C SER A 34 2.68 -7.04 -5.94
N LEU A 35 2.63 -8.27 -5.44
CA LEU A 35 2.34 -9.46 -6.25
C LEU A 35 0.89 -9.45 -6.78
N LEU A 36 -0.07 -9.12 -5.92
CA LEU A 36 -1.47 -9.00 -6.28
C LEU A 36 -1.66 -7.94 -7.38
N CYS A 37 -1.02 -6.77 -7.25
CA CYS A 37 -0.99 -5.75 -8.31
C CYS A 37 -0.52 -6.31 -9.65
N LYS A 38 0.63 -7.00 -9.67
CA LYS A 38 1.18 -7.60 -10.91
C LYS A 38 0.23 -8.59 -11.56
N ILE A 39 -0.51 -9.37 -10.77
CA ILE A 39 -1.48 -10.35 -11.29
C ILE A 39 -2.71 -9.62 -11.84
N LEU A 40 -3.22 -8.62 -11.13
CA LEU A 40 -4.37 -7.84 -11.56
C LEU A 40 -4.06 -7.01 -12.82
N ASP A 41 -2.86 -6.45 -12.93
CA ASP A 41 -2.37 -5.74 -14.12
C ASP A 41 -2.22 -6.63 -15.35
N GLY A 42 -2.05 -7.94 -15.15
CA GLY A 42 -2.05 -8.92 -16.23
C GLY A 42 -3.45 -9.19 -16.81
N ASN A 43 -4.49 -8.57 -16.26
CA ASN A 43 -5.87 -8.70 -16.68
C ASN A 43 -6.33 -7.43 -17.41
N ASP A 44 -6.83 -7.58 -18.63
CA ASP A 44 -7.32 -6.44 -19.46
C ASP A 44 -8.58 -5.75 -18.91
N ALA A 45 -9.05 -6.15 -17.72
CA ALA A 45 -10.21 -5.57 -17.06
C ALA A 45 -9.91 -4.22 -16.38
N LEU A 46 -8.65 -3.87 -16.13
CA LEU A 46 -8.27 -2.63 -15.47
C LEU A 46 -8.18 -1.47 -16.46
N THR A 47 -8.67 -0.30 -16.05
CA THR A 47 -8.58 0.94 -16.83
C THR A 47 -7.28 1.70 -16.58
N GLN A 48 -6.58 1.38 -15.50
CA GLN A 48 -5.30 1.94 -15.08
C GLN A 48 -4.47 0.85 -14.41
N ALA A 49 -3.15 1.03 -14.38
CA ALA A 49 -2.28 0.16 -13.59
C ALA A 49 -2.70 0.18 -12.11
N SER A 50 -2.67 -0.97 -11.47
CA SER A 50 -2.93 -1.10 -10.05
C SER A 50 -1.77 -0.52 -9.23
N GLU A 51 -2.11 -0.01 -8.05
CA GLU A 51 -1.16 0.58 -7.12
C GLU A 51 -1.40 0.02 -5.72
N PHE A 52 -0.41 0.09 -4.83
CA PHE A 52 -0.62 -0.30 -3.43
C PHE A 52 0.04 0.70 -2.47
N SER A 53 -0.54 0.84 -1.29
CA SER A 53 -0.01 1.62 -0.17
C SER A 53 0.09 0.71 1.05
N ALA A 54 1.32 0.45 1.50
CA ALA A 54 1.56 -0.28 2.74
C ALA A 54 1.19 0.55 3.99
N GLU A 55 1.28 1.88 3.88
CA GLU A 55 0.85 2.81 4.93
C GLU A 55 -0.67 2.72 5.17
N ASP A 56 -1.45 2.77 4.09
CA ASP A 56 -2.91 2.71 4.13
C ASP A 56 -3.47 1.28 4.12
N ARG A 57 -2.60 0.27 4.00
CA ARG A 57 -2.95 -1.15 3.87
C ARG A 57 -3.96 -1.39 2.74
N THR A 58 -3.66 -0.85 1.56
CA THR A 58 -4.59 -0.93 0.44
C THR A 58 -3.92 -1.26 -0.89
N VAL A 59 -4.66 -1.96 -1.73
CA VAL A 59 -4.39 -2.14 -3.17
C VAL A 59 -5.49 -1.41 -3.92
N ASN A 60 -5.13 -0.44 -4.75
CA ASN A 60 -6.04 0.35 -5.55
C ASN A 60 -6.11 -0.20 -6.96
N ILE A 61 -7.33 -0.46 -7.43
CA ILE A 61 -7.60 -0.80 -8.83
C ILE A 61 -8.68 0.09 -9.41
N SER A 62 -8.69 0.23 -10.73
CA SER A 62 -9.67 1.04 -11.45
C SER A 62 -10.30 0.22 -12.56
N VAL A 63 -11.64 0.13 -12.59
CA VAL A 63 -12.39 -0.67 -13.58
C VAL A 63 -13.53 0.13 -14.17
N ASP A 64 -13.82 -0.11 -15.45
CA ASP A 64 -14.96 0.50 -16.15
C ASP A 64 -16.24 -0.29 -15.88
N ARG A 65 -16.69 -0.25 -14.61
CA ARG A 65 -17.88 -0.99 -14.15
C ARG A 65 -18.71 -0.16 -13.17
N SER A 66 -19.99 -0.51 -13.10
CA SER A 66 -20.92 0.00 -12.08
C SER A 66 -20.49 -0.45 -10.66
N PRO A 67 -20.92 0.23 -9.59
CA PRO A 67 -20.62 -0.19 -8.22
C PRO A 67 -21.14 -1.60 -7.87
N GLU A 68 -22.28 -2.00 -8.44
CA GLU A 68 -22.87 -3.32 -8.24
C GLU A 68 -22.07 -4.44 -8.94
N ASP A 69 -21.50 -4.15 -10.12
CA ASP A 69 -20.63 -5.10 -10.83
C ASP A 69 -19.20 -5.12 -10.26
N ALA A 70 -18.68 -3.98 -9.79
CA ALA A 70 -17.39 -3.89 -9.12
C ALA A 70 -17.34 -4.78 -7.86
N LYS A 71 -18.41 -4.82 -7.07
CA LYS A 71 -18.51 -5.69 -5.87
C LYS A 71 -18.40 -7.18 -6.20
N LYS A 72 -18.77 -7.59 -7.42
CA LYS A 72 -18.64 -9.00 -7.86
C LYS A 72 -17.19 -9.41 -8.07
N LEU A 73 -16.26 -8.46 -8.15
CA LEU A 73 -14.83 -8.74 -8.23
C LEU A 73 -14.25 -9.17 -6.88
N CYS A 74 -14.86 -8.81 -5.75
CA CYS A 74 -14.34 -9.20 -4.44
C CYS A 74 -14.12 -10.71 -4.27
N PRO A 75 -15.09 -11.61 -4.57
CA PRO A 75 -14.84 -13.04 -4.50
C PRO A 75 -13.78 -13.53 -5.51
N GLU A 76 -13.65 -12.90 -6.67
CA GLU A 76 -12.61 -13.24 -7.66
C GLU A 76 -11.21 -12.87 -7.12
N ILE A 77 -11.08 -11.69 -6.52
CA ILE A 77 -9.85 -11.22 -5.87
C ILE A 77 -9.47 -12.14 -4.70
N SER A 78 -10.43 -12.49 -3.84
CA SER A 78 -10.18 -13.42 -2.74
C SER A 78 -9.71 -14.79 -3.24
N ALA A 79 -10.27 -15.29 -4.34
CA ALA A 79 -9.83 -16.53 -4.96
C ALA A 79 -8.40 -16.45 -5.52
N ILE A 80 -7.99 -15.31 -6.08
CA ILE A 80 -6.61 -15.06 -6.52
C ILE A 80 -5.66 -15.10 -5.32
N VAL A 81 -6.01 -14.40 -4.23
CA VAL A 81 -5.22 -14.35 -2.99
C VAL A 81 -5.04 -15.76 -2.42
N GLU A 82 -6.12 -16.54 -2.32
CA GLU A 82 -6.07 -17.92 -1.84
C GLU A 82 -5.25 -18.83 -2.77
N TYR A 83 -5.47 -18.76 -4.08
CA TYR A 83 -4.77 -19.58 -5.06
C TYR A 83 -3.25 -19.36 -5.07
N HIS A 84 -2.82 -18.12 -4.80
CA HIS A 84 -1.40 -17.75 -4.71
C HIS A 84 -0.84 -17.82 -3.28
N GLU A 85 -1.60 -18.38 -2.32
CA GLU A 85 -1.20 -18.53 -0.92
C GLU A 85 -0.73 -17.21 -0.27
N MET A 86 -1.29 -16.09 -0.72
CA MET A 86 -0.91 -14.77 -0.21
C MET A 86 -1.51 -14.56 1.18
N THR A 87 -0.67 -14.08 2.11
CA THR A 87 -1.10 -13.77 3.47
C THR A 87 -1.05 -12.27 3.70
N PHE A 88 -2.15 -11.71 4.19
CA PHE A 88 -2.23 -10.30 4.56
C PHE A 88 -2.44 -10.16 6.07
N THR A 89 -1.79 -9.17 6.67
CA THR A 89 -2.10 -8.77 8.05
C THR A 89 -3.48 -8.11 8.11
N GLN A 90 -4.07 -8.07 9.30
CA GLN A 90 -5.40 -7.51 9.46
C GLN A 90 -5.50 -6.05 8.94
N GLY A 91 -6.60 -5.75 8.26
CA GLY A 91 -6.94 -4.40 7.79
C GLY A 91 -6.58 -4.12 6.34
N TRP A 92 -5.97 -5.08 5.63
CA TRP A 92 -5.71 -4.94 4.20
C TRP A 92 -6.98 -5.02 3.37
N THR A 93 -7.07 -4.18 2.34
CA THR A 93 -8.23 -4.12 1.44
C THR A 93 -7.82 -3.85 0.00
N VAL A 94 -8.61 -4.33 -0.95
CA VAL A 94 -8.62 -3.81 -2.33
C VAL A 94 -9.70 -2.76 -2.46
N GLN A 95 -9.32 -1.54 -2.83
CA GLN A 95 -10.23 -0.46 -3.17
C GLN A 95 -10.40 -0.38 -4.68
N ILE A 96 -11.65 -0.43 -5.12
CA ILE A 96 -12.03 -0.42 -6.53
C ILE A 96 -12.62 0.94 -6.85
N THR A 97 -12.03 1.65 -7.80
CA THR A 97 -12.52 2.92 -8.35
C THR A 97 -13.12 2.72 -9.73
N SER A 98 -13.97 3.65 -10.17
CA SER A 98 -14.53 3.64 -11.52
C SER A 98 -14.43 5.03 -12.18
N PRO A 99 -13.97 5.13 -13.44
CA PRO A 99 -13.99 6.39 -14.19
C PRO A 99 -15.40 6.98 -14.32
N ASP A 100 -16.43 6.15 -14.44
CA ASP A 100 -17.84 6.56 -14.57
C ASP A 100 -18.34 7.37 -13.38
N SER A 101 -17.79 7.11 -12.18
CA SER A 101 -18.07 7.84 -10.95
C SER A 101 -17.02 8.91 -10.64
N GLY A 102 -16.23 9.34 -11.63
CA GLY A 102 -15.17 10.34 -11.41
C GLY A 102 -14.02 9.83 -10.53
N TYR A 103 -13.74 8.52 -10.57
CA TYR A 103 -12.75 7.81 -9.76
C TYR A 103 -13.08 7.70 -8.27
N ASP A 104 -14.34 7.87 -7.88
CA ASP A 104 -14.81 7.50 -6.55
C ASP A 104 -14.62 5.99 -6.27
N VAL A 105 -14.41 5.66 -4.99
CA VAL A 105 -14.38 4.26 -4.53
C VAL A 105 -15.79 3.66 -4.63
N VAL A 106 -15.94 2.67 -5.48
CA VAL A 106 -17.22 2.01 -5.78
C VAL A 106 -17.36 0.64 -5.08
N ALA A 107 -16.25 0.03 -4.68
CA ALA A 107 -16.23 -1.18 -3.86
C ALA A 107 -14.97 -1.28 -3.00
N ILE A 108 -15.08 -1.99 -1.87
CA ILE A 108 -13.98 -2.32 -0.96
C ILE A 108 -14.05 -3.81 -0.69
N CYS A 109 -12.97 -4.52 -0.98
CA CYS A 109 -12.84 -5.96 -0.79
C CYS A 109 -11.82 -6.24 0.33
N PRO A 110 -12.21 -6.90 1.43
CA PRO A 110 -11.24 -7.32 2.45
C PRO A 110 -10.31 -8.40 1.89
N LEU A 111 -9.03 -8.33 2.26
CA LEU A 111 -8.00 -9.33 1.95
C LEU A 111 -7.73 -10.25 3.14
#